data_AF-A0A316CWZ5-F1
#
_entry.id   AF-A0A316CWZ5-F1
#
_cell.length_a   1.000
_cell.length_b   1.000
_cell.length_c   1.000
_cell.angle_alpha   90.00
_cell.angle_beta   90.00
_cell.angle_gamma   90.00
#
_symmetry.space_group_name_H-M   'P 1'
#
loop_
_entity.id
_entity.type
_entity.pdbx_description
1 polymer ?
#
loop_
_entity_poly.entity_id
_entity_poly.type
_entity_poly.pdbx_seq_one_letter_code
_entity_poly.pdbx_strand_id
1 'polypeptide(L)'
;MPTTHQFLTSRDLEKIKRVLVNARSALSELRMEREAARFLMQRYLEGTTEEPALADALDNYLAKRHDWQFVNGSAKDKRAH
;
A
#
# COMPACT_ATOMS: atom_id res chain seq x y z
N MET A 1 -19.84 23.98 -10.17
CA MET A 1 -18.50 23.61 -9.66
C MET A 1 -17.94 22.58 -10.61
N PRO A 2 -16.86 22.87 -11.37
CA PRO A 2 -16.27 21.85 -12.23
C PRO A 2 -15.59 20.83 -11.32
N THR A 3 -16.09 19.59 -11.34
CA THR A 3 -15.39 18.42 -10.81
C THR A 3 -14.10 18.26 -11.62
N THR A 4 -13.02 18.87 -11.13
CA THR A 4 -11.68 18.62 -11.64
C THR A 4 -11.41 17.14 -11.41
N HIS A 5 -11.64 16.32 -12.43
CA HIS A 5 -11.08 14.98 -12.47
C HIS A 5 -9.56 15.18 -12.37
N GLN A 6 -9.01 15.09 -11.16
CA GLN A 6 -7.57 15.03 -10.93
C GLN A 6 -7.10 13.70 -11.50
N PHE A 7 -6.85 13.71 -12.81
CA PHE A 7 -6.14 12.63 -13.46
C PHE A 7 -4.70 12.67 -12.94
N LEU A 8 -4.22 11.53 -12.46
CA LEU A 8 -2.82 11.35 -12.10
C LEU A 8 -1.95 11.77 -13.28
N THR A 9 -1.09 12.76 -13.09
CA THR A 9 -0.16 13.15 -14.14
C THR A 9 0.91 12.08 -14.31
N SER A 10 1.61 12.07 -15.44
CA SER A 10 2.73 11.14 -15.66
C SER A 10 3.78 11.24 -14.55
N ARG A 11 3.99 12.43 -13.99
CA ARG A 11 4.91 12.68 -12.89
C ARG A 11 4.45 12.02 -11.59
N ASP A 12 3.15 11.98 -11.35
CA ASP A 12 2.57 11.36 -10.15
C ASP A 12 2.61 9.85 -10.24
N LEU A 13 2.38 9.31 -11.44
CA LEU A 13 2.56 7.88 -11.72
C LEU A 13 4.02 7.44 -11.54
N GLU A 14 5.00 8.28 -11.90
CA GLU A 14 6.41 7.99 -11.63
C GLU A 14 6.72 7.92 -10.14
N LYS A 15 6.17 8.84 -9.33
CA LYS A 15 6.33 8.80 -7.86
C LYS A 15 5.75 7.50 -7.29
N ILE A 16 4.51 7.16 -7.66
CA ILE A 16 3.84 5.93 -7.22
C ILE A 16 4.67 4.70 -7.62
N LYS A 17 5.19 4.66 -8.86
CA LYS A 17 6.08 3.58 -9.31
C LYS A 17 7.37 3.50 -8.48
N ARG A 18 8.02 4.62 -8.18
CA ARG A 18 9.24 4.64 -7.35
C ARG A 18 8.99 4.08 -5.96
N VAL A 19 7.90 4.50 -5.32
CA VAL A 19 7.49 4.00 -4.00
C VAL A 19 7.24 2.50 -4.05
N LEU A 20 6.53 2.00 -5.07
CA LEU A 20 6.28 0.56 -5.25
C LEU A 20 7.56 -0.25 -5.51
N VAL A 21 8.47 0.27 -6.33
CA VAL A 21 9.75 -0.40 -6.64
C VAL A 21 10.62 -0.48 -5.38
N ASN A 22 10.66 0.58 -4.57
CA ASN A 22 11.38 0.56 -3.30
C ASN A 22 10.76 -0.43 -2.29
N ALA A 23 9.43 -0.54 -2.27
CA ALA A 23 8.70 -1.49 -1.43
C ALA A 23 8.65 -2.91 -2.01
N ARG A 24 9.22 -3.16 -3.19
CA ARG A 24 9.09 -4.45 -3.91
C ARG A 24 9.57 -5.65 -3.09
N SER A 25 10.61 -5.48 -2.28
CA SER A 25 11.11 -6.52 -1.38
C SER A 25 10.08 -6.92 -0.32
N ALA A 26 9.25 -5.98 0.14
CA ALA A 26 8.15 -6.24 1.07
C ALA A 26 6.88 -6.73 0.36
N LEU A 27 6.71 -6.42 -0.92
CA LEU A 27 5.59 -6.85 -1.78
C LEU A 27 5.87 -8.20 -2.45
N SER A 28 6.37 -9.18 -1.69
CA SER A 28 6.80 -10.51 -2.21
C SER A 28 5.72 -11.26 -3.01
N GLU A 29 4.44 -10.84 -2.94
CA GLU A 29 3.35 -11.35 -3.77
C GLU A 29 2.90 -10.35 -4.85
N LEU A 30 2.82 -10.79 -6.12
CA LEU A 30 2.26 -10.04 -7.26
C LEU A 30 0.85 -9.45 -6.99
N ARG A 31 0.07 -10.11 -6.11
CA ARG A 31 -1.24 -9.62 -5.68
C ARG A 31 -1.12 -8.42 -4.74
N MET A 32 -0.13 -8.40 -3.85
CA MET A 32 0.16 -7.26 -2.97
C MET A 32 0.65 -6.06 -3.77
N GLU A 33 1.44 -6.25 -4.83
CA GLU A 33 1.89 -5.14 -5.68
C GLU A 33 0.71 -4.37 -6.29
N ARG A 34 -0.30 -5.07 -6.80
CA ARG A 34 -1.51 -4.45 -7.35
C ARG A 34 -2.37 -3.75 -6.30
N GLU A 35 -2.48 -4.32 -5.09
CA GLU A 35 -3.20 -3.68 -3.98
C GLU A 35 -2.47 -2.45 -3.47
N ALA A 36 -1.15 -2.53 -3.31
CA ALA A 36 -0.30 -1.40 -2.94
C ALA A 36 -0.43 -0.25 -3.95
N ALA A 37 -0.44 -0.55 -5.25
CA ALA A 37 -0.65 0.45 -6.29
C ALA A 37 -2.02 1.14 -6.17
N ARG A 38 -3.09 0.37 -5.93
CA ARG A 38 -4.44 0.93 -5.71
C ARG A 38 -4.51 1.78 -4.45
N PHE A 39 -3.89 1.32 -3.37
CA PHE A 39 -3.83 2.05 -2.11
C PHE A 39 -3.12 3.41 -2.28
N LEU A 40 -1.97 3.43 -2.95
CA LEU A 40 -1.24 4.66 -3.24
C LEU A 40 -2.05 5.62 -4.14
N MET A 41 -2.73 5.10 -5.16
CA MET A 41 -3.61 5.91 -6.02
C MET A 41 -4.76 6.54 -5.22
N GLN A 42 -5.37 5.78 -4.30
CA GLN A 42 -6.43 6.32 -3.44
C GLN A 42 -5.89 7.41 -2.50
N ARG A 43 -4.73 7.18 -1.86
CA ARG A 43 -4.08 8.17 -1.01
C ARG A 43 -3.74 9.46 -1.75
N TYR A 44 -3.33 9.32 -3.01
CA TYR A 44 -3.08 10.45 -3.88
C TYR A 44 -4.34 11.29 -4.12
N LEU A 45 -5.46 10.64 -4.41
CA LEU A 45 -6.76 11.29 -4.59
C LEU A 45 -7.30 11.93 -3.29
N GLU A 46 -6.93 11.40 -2.13
CA GLU A 46 -7.22 11.98 -0.81
C GLU A 46 -6.35 13.21 -0.49
N GLY A 47 -5.36 13.52 -1.33
CA GLY A 47 -4.47 14.69 -1.18
C GLY A 47 -3.06 14.37 -0.68
N THR A 48 -2.72 13.09 -0.46
CA THR A 48 -1.36 12.67 -0.10
C THR A 48 -0.52 12.54 -1.36
N THR A 49 0.16 13.62 -1.76
CA THR A 49 0.91 13.69 -3.03
C THR A 49 2.44 13.66 -2.86
N GLU A 50 2.89 13.69 -1.61
CA GLU A 50 4.31 13.66 -1.25
C GLU A 50 4.83 12.22 -1.25
N GLU A 51 5.95 12.02 -1.95
CA GLU A 51 6.63 10.72 -2.06
C GLU A 51 6.97 10.08 -0.69
N PRO A 52 7.53 10.81 0.31
CA PRO A 52 7.79 10.21 1.63
C PRO A 52 6.51 9.84 2.37
N ALA A 53 5.46 10.67 2.31
CA ALA A 53 4.19 10.38 2.97
C ALA A 53 3.49 9.15 2.35
N LEU A 54 3.60 8.97 1.03
CA LEU A 54 3.13 7.79 0.33
C LEU A 54 3.92 6.53 0.72
N ALA A 55 5.24 6.65 0.86
CA ALA A 55 6.09 5.56 1.32
C ALA A 55 5.76 5.14 2.76
N ASP A 56 5.65 6.09 3.69
CA ASP A 56 5.27 5.81 5.09
C ASP A 56 3.88 5.19 5.18
N ALA A 57 2.91 5.67 4.39
CA ALA A 57 1.57 5.11 4.36
C ALA A 57 1.57 3.67 3.85
N LEU A 58 2.37 3.37 2.82
CA LEU A 58 2.51 2.03 2.27
C LEU A 58 3.22 1.10 3.26
N ASP A 59 4.29 1.55 3.90
CA ASP A 59 5.03 0.76 4.88
C ASP A 59 4.14 0.38 6.07
N ASN A 60 3.39 1.35 6.62
CA ASN A 60 2.39 1.10 7.66
C ASN A 60 1.30 0.12 7.21
N TYR A 61 0.86 0.20 5.96
CA TYR A 61 -0.12 -0.72 5.39
C TYR A 61 0.43 -2.15 5.32
N LEU A 62 1.67 -2.31 4.86
CA LEU A 62 2.35 -3.60 4.77
C LEU A 62 2.67 -4.18 6.16
N ALA A 63 3.14 -3.36 7.09
CA ALA A 63 3.42 -3.75 8.48
C ALA A 63 2.16 -4.30 9.17
N LYS A 64 1.02 -3.59 9.06
CA LYS A 64 -0.26 -4.06 9.61
C LYS A 64 -0.73 -5.37 8.98
N ARG A 65 -0.49 -5.54 7.68
CA ARG A 65 -0.89 -6.76 6.96
C ARG A 65 -0.01 -7.95 7.33
N HIS A 66 1.29 -7.74 7.48
CA HIS A 66 2.24 -8.76 7.94
C HIS A 66 1.93 -9.19 9.39
N ASP A 67 1.59 -8.23 10.25
CA ASP A 67 1.13 -8.50 11.63
C ASP A 67 -0.16 -9.34 11.64
N TRP A 68 -1.15 -9.00 10.80
CA TRP A 68 -2.37 -9.80 10.63
C TRP A 68 -2.11 -11.22 10.12
N GLN A 69 -1.15 -11.39 9.21
CA GLN A 69 -0.81 -12.70 8.65
C GLN A 69 -0.14 -13.59 9.71
N PHE A 70 0.62 -13.01 10.64
CA PHE A 70 1.20 -13.73 11.78
C PHE A 70 0.19 -14.06 12.88
N VAL A 71 -0.73 -13.14 13.20
CA VAL A 71 -1.75 -13.38 14.23
C VAL A 71 -2.73 -14.48 13.80
N ASN A 72 -3.07 -14.56 12.51
CA ASN A 72 -4.01 -15.58 12.02
C ASN A 72 -3.38 -16.97 11.79
N GLY A 73 -2.04 -17.05 11.74
CA GLY A 73 -1.30 -18.33 11.71
C GLY A 73 -1.23 -19.03 13.08
N SER A 74 -1.47 -18.31 14.17
CA SER A 74 -1.37 -18.84 15.54
C SER A 74 -2.72 -19.21 16.17
N ALA A 75 -3.85 -18.98 15.48
CA ALA A 75 -5.18 -19.31 15.97
C ALA A 75 -5.59 -20.79 15.77
N LYS A 76 -4.62 -21.68 15.52
CA LYS A 76 -4.87 -23.11 15.29
C LYS A 76 -4.05 -24.04 16.19
N ASP A 77 -3.72 -23.62 17.41
CA ASP A 77 -3.21 -24.54 18.42
C ASP A 77 -3.54 -24.03 19.83
N LYS A 78 -4.75 -24.36 20.31
CA LYS A 78 -5.14 -24.47 21.73
C LYS A 78 -6.64 -24.76 21.86
N ARG A 79 -7.02 -25.96 21.42
CA ARG A 79 -8.18 -26.69 21.97
C ARG A 79 -7.75 -28.14 22.19
N ALA A 80 -6.85 -28.30 23.15
CA ALA A 80 -6.61 -29.56 23.83
C ALA A 80 -6.53 -29.23 25.32
N HIS A 81 -7.68 -29.24 25.98
CA HIS A 81 -7.77 -29.61 27.39
C HIS A 81 -9.19 -30.04 27.76
#